data_AF-G3J0D2-F1
#
_entry.id   AF-G3J0D2-F1
#
_cell.length_a   1.000
_cell.length_b   1.000
_cell.length_c   1.000
_cell.angle_alpha   90.00
_cell.angle_beta   90.00
_cell.angle_gamma   90.00
#
_symmetry.space_group_name_H-M   'P 1'
#
loop_
_entity.id
_entity.type
_entity.pdbx_description
1 polymer ?
#
loop_
_entity_poly.entity_id
_entity_poly.type
_entity_poly.pdbx_seq_one_letter_code
_entity_poly.pdbx_strand_id
1 'polypeptide(L)'
;MSIYKRKDTWWIQFTAPDGRRIQQTAGTQLKDEAQELHDRLKADAWRVKYLGAKPRYFWKDAVIRWLTEQGHKKSIETDKVHLRWLDKHLSDVYLDEINKLKIDLIKNARLADGVSNSTVNRLLSILRAILNRAKDDWEWIDSVPGFRFLPEPAGRVRWITRDESVRLIEELPEHLKFMVRFALATGLRESNVTHLQWSQIDIQRRCAWVLADQAKAGKAIAVPLNDDALDVIASQVGKHDVRVFTYKGNVVNDGNTKSFRKALKRAGIDDFRWHDLRHTWASWHVQSGTPLHVLKELGGWADISMVLRYAHLSSAHLEEYAGNSSFRLEASCDKLTTSG
;
A
#
# COMPACT_ATOMS: atom_id res chain seq x y z
N MET A 1 26.77 25.72 37.02
CA MET A 1 27.71 24.82 36.30
C MET A 1 27.04 24.36 35.02
N SER A 2 27.71 24.53 33.87
CA SER A 2 27.11 24.23 32.57
C SER A 2 27.16 22.76 32.19
N ILE A 3 27.96 21.97 32.92
CA ILE A 3 28.07 20.52 32.77
C ILE A 3 28.07 19.92 34.17
N TYR A 4 27.27 18.88 34.39
CA TYR A 4 27.16 18.21 35.69
C TYR A 4 26.90 16.71 35.51
N LYS A 5 27.34 15.89 36.46
CA LYS A 5 27.15 14.44 36.43
C LYS A 5 25.87 14.04 37.16
N ARG A 6 25.04 13.18 36.55
CA ARG A 6 23.84 12.61 37.19
C ARG A 6 23.89 11.09 37.04
N LYS A 7 24.04 10.36 38.15
CA LYS A 7 24.41 8.93 38.14
C LYS A 7 25.72 8.73 37.36
N ASP A 8 25.71 7.90 36.32
CA ASP A 8 26.89 7.60 35.50
C ASP A 8 26.99 8.41 34.20
N THR A 9 26.05 9.32 33.95
CA THR A 9 26.01 10.07 32.68
C THR A 9 26.22 11.57 32.92
N TRP A 10 26.99 12.21 32.06
CA TRP A 10 27.15 13.66 32.06
C TRP A 10 25.94 14.36 31.41
N TRP A 11 25.55 15.49 31.97
CA TRP A 11 24.47 16.36 31.51
C TRP A 11 25.02 17.75 31.22
N ILE A 12 24.47 18.38 30.19
CA ILE A 12 24.82 19.70 29.72
C ILE A 12 23.62 20.62 29.94
N GLN A 13 23.86 21.82 30.47
CA GLN A 13 22.86 22.86 30.63
C GLN A 13 23.46 24.24 30.37
N PHE A 14 22.92 24.99 29.41
CA PHE A 14 23.29 26.39 29.20
C PHE A 14 22.13 27.18 28.60
N THR A 15 22.21 28.51 28.70
CA THR A 15 21.28 29.41 28.00
C THR A 15 21.91 29.83 26.69
N ALA A 16 21.27 29.51 25.58
CA ALA A 16 21.67 29.92 24.25
C ALA A 16 21.53 31.44 24.09
N PRO A 17 22.29 32.07 23.17
CA PRO A 17 22.23 33.51 22.96
C PRO A 17 20.82 34.05 22.61
N ASP A 18 19.94 33.21 22.04
CA ASP A 18 18.55 33.54 21.73
C ASP A 18 17.62 33.53 22.95
N GLY A 19 18.14 33.22 24.14
CA GLY A 19 17.40 33.13 25.41
C GLY A 19 16.85 31.75 25.72
N ARG A 20 16.98 30.76 24.82
CA ARG A 20 16.49 29.39 25.07
C ARG A 20 17.42 28.66 26.03
N ARG A 21 16.84 27.98 27.03
CA ARG A 21 17.61 27.10 27.93
C ARG A 21 17.72 25.72 27.29
N ILE A 22 18.94 25.31 26.96
CA ILE A 22 19.27 23.98 26.44
C ILE A 22 19.68 23.12 27.63
N GLN A 23 19.03 21.97 27.80
CA GLN A 23 19.37 20.98 28.82
C GLN A 23 19.23 19.58 28.23
N GLN A 24 20.33 18.86 28.10
CA GLN A 24 20.34 17.50 27.56
C GLN A 24 21.45 16.63 28.16
N THR A 25 21.28 15.32 28.07
CA THR A 25 22.33 14.35 28.41
C THR A 25 23.43 14.38 27.35
N ALA A 26 24.69 14.24 27.76
CA ALA A 26 25.82 14.05 26.86
C ALA A 26 25.96 12.58 26.42
N GLY A 27 25.21 11.66 27.03
CA GLY A 27 25.22 10.23 26.66
C GLY A 27 26.52 9.50 26.99
N THR A 28 27.48 10.16 27.64
CA THR A 28 28.82 9.64 27.93
C THR A 28 29.11 9.65 29.43
N GLN A 29 30.03 8.77 29.85
CA GLN A 29 30.62 8.75 31.19
C GLN A 29 31.89 9.62 31.28
N LEU A 30 32.44 10.00 30.12
CA LEU A 30 33.67 10.77 30.01
C LEU A 30 33.37 12.28 30.03
N LYS A 31 34.04 13.00 30.92
CA LYS A 31 33.80 14.44 31.11
C LYS A 31 34.25 15.25 29.89
N ASP A 32 35.34 14.83 29.25
CA ASP A 32 35.94 15.56 28.13
C ASP A 32 35.04 15.51 26.89
N GLU A 33 34.44 14.37 26.59
CA GLU A 33 33.42 14.23 25.53
C GLU A 33 32.18 15.10 25.82
N ALA A 34 31.76 15.17 27.08
CA ALA A 34 30.65 16.04 27.49
C ALA A 34 31.00 17.54 27.35
N GLN A 35 32.24 17.91 27.62
CA GLN A 35 32.76 19.27 27.44
C GLN A 35 32.82 19.64 25.96
N GLU A 36 33.33 18.76 25.11
CA GLU A 36 33.36 18.96 23.67
C GLU A 36 31.94 19.17 23.10
N LEU A 37 30.98 18.34 23.52
CA LEU A 37 29.58 18.48 23.11
C LEU A 37 28.98 19.80 23.59
N HIS A 38 29.24 20.22 24.84
CA HIS A 38 28.79 21.52 25.36
C HIS A 38 29.32 22.68 24.51
N ASP A 39 30.62 22.68 24.22
CA ASP A 39 31.27 23.77 23.50
C ASP A 39 30.77 23.86 22.06
N ARG A 40 30.56 22.70 21.42
CA ARG A 40 29.94 22.60 20.09
C ARG A 40 28.52 23.19 20.08
N LEU A 41 27.67 22.79 21.02
CA LEU A 41 26.29 23.30 21.11
C LEU A 41 26.23 24.81 21.36
N LYS A 42 27.14 25.31 22.20
CA LYS A 42 27.22 26.74 22.51
C LYS A 42 27.69 27.54 21.29
N ALA A 43 28.68 27.01 20.55
CA ALA A 43 29.14 27.60 19.30
C ALA A 43 28.03 27.60 18.23
N ASP A 44 27.32 26.49 18.07
CA ASP A 44 26.20 26.38 17.11
C ASP A 44 25.10 27.40 17.42
N ALA A 45 24.68 27.50 18.69
CA ALA A 45 23.69 28.48 19.11
C ALA A 45 24.12 29.94 18.86
N TRP A 46 25.42 30.23 19.01
CA TRP A 46 25.99 31.53 18.67
C TRP A 46 25.95 31.78 17.16
N ARG A 47 26.35 30.80 16.34
CA ARG A 47 26.31 30.92 14.87
C ARG A 47 24.90 31.12 14.34
N VAL A 48 23.90 30.44 14.92
CA VAL A 48 22.48 30.64 14.56
C VAL A 48 22.06 32.09 14.81
N LYS A 49 22.34 32.63 16.00
CA LYS A 49 21.91 34.00 16.36
C LYS A 49 22.66 35.09 15.59
N TYR A 50 23.98 34.95 15.44
CA TYR A 50 24.83 36.04 14.96
C TYR A 50 25.28 35.88 13.51
N LEU A 51 25.29 34.67 12.95
CA LEU A 51 25.68 34.40 11.56
C LEU A 51 24.50 33.93 10.69
N GLY A 52 23.28 33.87 11.22
CA GLY A 52 22.10 33.42 10.49
C GLY A 52 22.16 31.94 10.07
N ALA A 53 23.00 31.13 10.72
CA ALA A 53 23.07 29.70 10.44
C ALA A 53 21.73 29.00 10.77
N LYS A 54 21.38 27.97 10.01
CA LYS A 54 20.17 27.17 10.29
C LYS A 54 20.35 26.40 11.60
N PRO A 55 19.34 26.37 12.49
CA PRO A 55 19.36 25.49 13.67
C PRO A 55 19.46 24.02 13.23
N ARG A 56 20.19 23.21 14.00
CA ARG A 56 20.22 21.75 13.81
C ARG A 56 19.01 21.14 14.52
N TYR A 57 18.32 20.24 13.84
CA TYR A 57 17.11 19.57 14.35
C TYR A 57 17.35 18.07 14.50
N PHE A 58 16.76 17.48 15.54
CA PHE A 58 16.80 16.04 15.73
C PHE A 58 15.73 15.33 14.90
N TRP A 59 15.94 14.04 14.64
CA TRP A 59 14.94 13.17 14.06
C TRP A 59 13.61 13.18 14.83
N LYS A 60 13.64 13.12 16.16
CA LYS A 60 12.41 13.16 16.97
C LYS A 60 11.56 14.42 16.74
N ASP A 61 12.21 15.57 16.52
CA ASP A 61 11.51 16.83 16.23
C ASP A 61 10.80 16.75 14.88
N ALA A 62 11.47 16.15 13.89
CA ALA A 62 10.89 15.89 12.57
C ALA A 62 9.71 14.92 12.64
N VAL A 63 9.79 13.87 13.46
CA VAL A 63 8.70 12.90 13.66
C VAL A 63 7.48 13.57 14.29
N ILE A 64 7.66 14.37 15.35
CA ILE A 64 6.56 15.08 16.01
C ILE A 64 5.86 16.01 15.02
N ARG A 65 6.64 16.80 14.26
CA ARG A 65 6.10 17.71 13.25
C ARG A 65 5.37 16.96 12.14
N TRP A 66 5.97 15.88 11.62
CA TRP A 66 5.35 15.01 10.61
C TRP A 66 4.00 14.47 11.06
N LEU A 67 3.92 13.90 12.28
CA LEU A 67 2.68 13.33 12.80
C LEU A 67 1.60 14.39 13.02
N THR A 68 2.00 15.61 13.39
CA THR A 68 1.08 16.75 13.54
C THR A 68 0.52 17.19 12.19
N GLU A 69 1.38 17.35 11.18
CA GLU A 69 0.96 17.77 9.83
C GLU A 69 0.17 16.67 9.09
N GLN A 70 0.55 15.41 9.26
CA GLN A 70 0.04 14.26 8.49
C GLN A 70 -1.01 13.43 9.25
N GLY A 71 -1.55 13.95 10.36
CA GLY A 71 -2.52 13.23 11.19
C GLY A 71 -3.79 12.76 10.45
N HIS A 72 -4.14 13.43 9.35
CA HIS A 72 -5.29 13.11 8.49
C HIS A 72 -5.05 11.91 7.54
N LYS A 73 -3.81 11.42 7.42
CA LYS A 73 -3.46 10.36 6.48
C LYS A 73 -4.06 9.03 6.91
N LYS A 74 -4.76 8.34 6.01
CA LYS A 74 -5.35 7.00 6.28
C LYS A 74 -4.33 5.94 6.72
N SER A 75 -3.05 6.10 6.35
CA SER A 75 -1.96 5.18 6.70
C SER A 75 -1.19 5.59 7.95
N ILE A 76 -1.62 6.64 8.68
CA ILE A 76 -0.87 7.19 9.81
C ILE A 76 -0.59 6.16 10.90
N GLU A 77 -1.51 5.23 11.16
CA GLU A 77 -1.29 4.19 12.17
C GLU A 77 -0.19 3.20 11.74
N THR A 78 -0.15 2.82 10.47
CA THR A 78 0.94 2.01 9.92
C THR A 78 2.27 2.78 9.94
N ASP A 79 2.23 4.07 9.61
CA ASP A 79 3.41 4.92 9.64
C ASP A 79 3.97 5.00 11.08
N LYS A 80 3.12 5.17 12.09
CA LYS A 80 3.51 5.17 13.52
C LYS A 80 4.26 3.89 13.92
N VAL A 81 3.88 2.72 13.40
CA VAL A 81 4.60 1.46 13.66
C VAL A 81 6.03 1.52 13.15
N HIS A 82 6.23 2.03 11.93
CA HIS A 82 7.58 2.18 11.36
C HIS A 82 8.40 3.26 12.07
N LEU A 83 7.77 4.39 12.43
CA LEU A 83 8.40 5.49 13.16
C LEU A 83 8.87 5.07 14.54
N ARG A 84 8.04 4.34 15.31
CA ARG A 84 8.45 3.78 16.61
C ARG A 84 9.66 2.87 16.51
N TRP A 85 9.80 2.14 15.40
CA TRP A 85 10.98 1.30 15.17
C TRP A 85 12.19 2.17 14.81
N LEU A 86 12.05 3.14 13.90
CA LEU A 86 13.10 4.08 13.50
C LEU A 86 13.64 4.88 14.70
N ASP A 87 12.76 5.31 15.61
CA ASP A 87 13.13 6.12 16.78
C ASP A 87 14.13 5.41 17.69
N LYS A 88 14.11 4.08 17.76
CA LYS A 88 15.11 3.30 18.51
C LYS A 88 16.54 3.48 18.00
N HIS A 89 16.68 3.89 16.73
CA HIS A 89 17.97 4.08 16.07
C HIS A 89 18.30 5.54 15.78
N LEU A 90 17.28 6.40 15.69
CA LEU A 90 17.42 7.77 15.20
C LEU A 90 16.97 8.86 16.17
N SER A 91 16.24 8.58 17.25
CA SER A 91 15.60 9.61 18.11
C SER A 91 16.49 10.81 18.43
N ASP A 92 17.74 10.56 18.83
CA ASP A 92 18.71 11.59 19.23
C ASP A 92 19.79 11.87 18.17
N VAL A 93 19.55 11.46 16.93
CA VAL A 93 20.42 11.74 15.78
C VAL A 93 19.95 13.03 15.11
N TYR A 94 20.90 13.91 14.76
CA TYR A 94 20.58 15.10 13.98
C TYR A 94 20.23 14.74 12.53
N LEU A 95 19.30 15.46 11.93
CA LEU A 95 18.84 15.17 10.56
C LEU A 95 19.97 15.25 9.53
N ASP A 96 20.92 16.17 9.71
CA ASP A 96 22.09 16.36 8.85
C ASP A 96 23.16 15.26 9.01
N GLU A 97 23.09 14.45 10.07
CA GLU A 97 23.95 13.28 10.30
C GLU A 97 23.39 11.99 9.69
N ILE A 98 22.14 12.01 9.20
CA ILE A 98 21.52 10.87 8.52
C ILE A 98 22.09 10.79 7.10
N ASN A 99 23.22 10.10 6.98
CA ASN A 99 23.90 9.85 5.72
C ASN A 99 23.60 8.44 5.17
N LYS A 100 24.19 8.11 4.01
CA LYS A 100 24.01 6.79 3.36
C LYS A 100 24.41 5.63 4.28
N LEU A 101 25.51 5.77 5.03
CA LEU A 101 25.97 4.73 5.96
C LEU A 101 24.94 4.46 7.06
N LYS A 102 24.37 5.52 7.66
CA LYS A 102 23.31 5.36 8.67
C LYS A 102 22.07 4.69 8.09
N ILE A 103 21.67 5.03 6.87
CA ILE A 103 20.55 4.39 6.17
C ILE A 103 20.82 2.90 5.93
N ASP A 104 22.03 2.53 5.50
CA ASP A 104 22.40 1.14 5.28
C ASP A 104 22.42 0.34 6.61
N LEU A 105 22.87 0.94 7.72
CA LEU A 105 22.78 0.33 9.05
C LEU A 105 21.32 0.07 9.47
N ILE A 106 20.44 1.06 9.28
CA ILE A 106 18.99 0.94 9.56
C ILE A 106 18.37 -0.17 8.72
N LYS A 107 18.70 -0.21 7.43
CA LYS A 107 18.22 -1.23 6.49
C LYS A 107 18.66 -2.63 6.92
N ASN A 108 19.93 -2.82 7.27
CA ASN A 108 20.47 -4.10 7.72
C ASN A 108 19.90 -4.53 9.07
N ALA A 109 19.74 -3.59 10.01
CA ALA A 109 19.07 -3.86 11.28
C ALA A 109 17.62 -4.33 11.06
N ARG A 110 16.90 -3.69 10.13
CA ARG A 110 15.52 -4.10 9.82
C ARG A 110 15.47 -5.46 9.13
N LEU A 111 16.43 -5.78 8.26
CA LEU A 111 16.55 -7.12 7.66
C LEU A 111 16.85 -8.19 8.71
N ALA A 112 17.67 -7.89 9.71
CA ALA A 112 17.98 -8.81 10.81
C ALA A 112 16.75 -9.18 11.67
N ASP A 113 15.71 -8.33 11.68
CA ASP A 113 14.41 -8.67 12.30
C ASP A 113 13.64 -9.77 11.53
N GLY A 114 14.14 -10.22 10.38
CA GLY A 114 13.51 -11.28 9.57
C GLY A 114 12.25 -10.82 8.80
N VAL A 115 12.05 -9.51 8.61
CA VAL A 115 10.91 -8.98 7.87
C VAL A 115 11.15 -9.01 6.34
N SER A 116 10.06 -8.96 5.57
CA SER A 116 10.14 -8.93 4.11
C SER A 116 10.82 -7.66 3.56
N ASN A 117 11.40 -7.76 2.36
CA ASN A 117 11.97 -6.60 1.64
C ASN A 117 10.96 -5.45 1.49
N SER A 118 9.67 -5.77 1.25
CA SER A 118 8.62 -4.75 1.15
C SER A 118 8.43 -4.00 2.47
N THR A 119 8.49 -4.70 3.61
CA THR A 119 8.42 -4.07 4.94
C THR A 119 9.60 -3.13 5.19
N VAL A 120 10.82 -3.53 4.80
CA VAL A 120 12.01 -2.66 4.88
C VAL A 120 11.84 -1.43 3.97
N ASN A 121 11.39 -1.63 2.73
CA ASN A 121 11.18 -0.55 1.77
C ASN A 121 10.11 0.44 2.23
N ARG A 122 9.04 -0.02 2.89
CA ARG A 122 8.02 0.87 3.49
C ARG A 122 8.62 1.75 4.59
N LEU A 123 9.44 1.17 5.44
CA LEU A 123 10.16 1.91 6.48
C LEU A 123 11.11 2.97 5.87
N LEU A 124 11.90 2.59 4.87
CA LEU A 124 12.78 3.51 4.15
C LEU A 124 12.02 4.61 3.40
N SER A 125 10.82 4.30 2.89
CA SER A 125 9.97 5.27 2.21
C SER A 125 9.48 6.37 3.15
N ILE A 126 9.11 6.02 4.39
CA ILE A 126 8.70 6.98 5.41
C ILE A 126 9.90 7.84 5.84
N LEU A 127 11.05 7.22 6.09
CA LEU A 127 12.28 7.93 6.40
C LEU A 127 12.63 8.96 5.31
N ARG A 128 12.62 8.53 4.04
CA ARG A 128 12.84 9.41 2.89
C ARG A 128 11.81 10.54 2.81
N ALA A 129 10.53 10.25 3.03
CA ALA A 129 9.47 11.24 2.98
C ALA A 129 9.67 12.35 4.02
N ILE A 130 10.03 11.98 5.25
CA ILE A 130 10.32 12.94 6.33
C ILE A 130 11.55 13.78 6.01
N LEU A 131 12.64 13.17 5.51
CA LEU A 131 13.84 13.93 5.14
C LEU A 131 13.59 14.90 3.98
N ASN A 132 12.82 14.48 2.96
CA ASN A 132 12.42 15.38 1.88
C ASN A 132 11.57 16.54 2.39
N ARG A 133 10.60 16.28 3.28
CA ARG A 133 9.81 17.34 3.93
C ARG A 133 10.70 18.29 4.74
N ALA A 134 11.67 17.75 5.47
CA ALA A 134 12.62 18.52 6.24
C ALA A 134 13.49 19.43 5.35
N LYS A 135 13.81 18.98 4.14
CA LYS A 135 14.56 19.76 3.15
C LYS A 135 13.69 20.81 2.45
N ASP A 136 12.60 20.37 1.82
CA ASP A 136 11.88 21.16 0.82
C ASP A 136 10.82 22.09 1.44
N ASP A 137 10.24 21.71 2.59
CA ASP A 137 9.13 22.46 3.20
C ASP A 137 9.48 23.09 4.54
N TRP A 138 10.31 22.41 5.34
CA TRP A 138 10.72 22.92 6.65
C TRP A 138 12.05 23.67 6.57
N GLU A 139 12.82 23.49 5.50
CA GLU A 139 14.15 24.06 5.28
C GLU A 139 15.17 23.77 6.40
N TRP A 140 14.96 22.67 7.13
CA TRP A 140 15.78 22.24 8.28
C TRP A 140 17.12 21.62 7.88
N ILE A 141 17.20 21.08 6.66
CA ILE A 141 18.42 20.50 6.08
C ILE A 141 18.55 20.92 4.62
N ASP A 142 19.77 20.90 4.08
CA ASP A 142 20.03 21.36 2.71
C ASP A 142 20.03 20.22 1.68
N SER A 143 20.24 18.98 2.11
CA SER A 143 20.31 17.83 1.23
C SER A 143 19.74 16.57 1.88
N VAL A 144 19.26 15.65 1.03
CA VAL A 144 18.77 14.33 1.45
C VAL A 144 19.67 13.28 0.81
N PRO A 145 20.19 12.29 1.57
CA PRO A 145 20.98 11.22 0.99
C PRO A 145 20.17 10.37 0.01
N GLY A 146 20.84 9.77 -0.97
CA GLY A 146 20.20 8.84 -1.90
C GLY A 146 19.75 7.55 -1.21
N PHE A 147 18.53 7.10 -1.51
CA PHE A 147 17.96 5.85 -1.00
C PHE A 147 18.05 4.72 -2.03
N ARG A 148 18.53 3.54 -1.62
CA ARG A 148 18.50 2.32 -2.43
C ARG A 148 17.59 1.27 -1.82
N PHE A 149 16.41 1.14 -2.42
CA PHE A 149 15.42 0.14 -2.04
C PHE A 149 15.87 -1.28 -2.40
N LEU A 150 15.36 -2.25 -1.65
CA LEU A 150 15.55 -3.67 -1.90
C LEU A 150 14.68 -4.12 -3.08
N PRO A 151 15.13 -5.12 -3.87
CA PRO A 151 14.28 -5.72 -4.88
C PRO A 151 13.07 -6.37 -4.22
N GLU A 152 11.89 -6.14 -4.77
CA GLU A 152 10.65 -6.82 -4.39
C GLU A 152 10.29 -7.85 -5.47
N PRO A 153 9.88 -9.08 -5.10
CA PRO A 153 9.46 -10.06 -6.08
C PRO A 153 8.25 -9.52 -6.85
N ALA A 154 8.15 -9.89 -8.13
CA ALA A 154 6.97 -9.59 -8.93
C ALA A 154 5.72 -10.11 -8.22
N GLY A 155 4.69 -9.28 -8.11
CA GLY A 155 3.47 -9.65 -7.40
C GLY A 155 2.85 -10.92 -7.99
N ARG A 156 2.64 -11.93 -7.14
CA ARG A 156 2.00 -13.19 -7.52
C ARG A 156 0.59 -12.94 -8.04
N VAL A 157 0.24 -13.60 -9.15
CA VAL A 157 -1.12 -13.67 -9.67
C VAL A 157 -1.60 -15.10 -9.52
N ARG A 158 -2.55 -15.33 -8.62
CA ARG A 158 -3.24 -16.61 -8.44
C ARG A 158 -4.72 -16.41 -8.73
N TRP A 159 -5.31 -17.33 -9.48
CA TRP A 159 -6.73 -17.35 -9.82
C TRP A 159 -7.21 -18.80 -9.82
N ILE A 160 -8.51 -19.04 -9.63
CA ILE A 160 -9.12 -20.38 -9.61
C ILE A 160 -10.04 -20.63 -10.81
N THR A 161 -10.22 -21.89 -11.21
CA THR A 161 -11.15 -22.27 -12.27
C THR A 161 -12.61 -22.11 -11.82
N ARG A 162 -13.55 -22.17 -12.77
CA ARG A 162 -14.99 -22.15 -12.47
C ARG A 162 -15.36 -23.34 -11.57
N ASP A 163 -14.86 -24.53 -11.86
CA ASP A 163 -15.11 -25.74 -11.05
C ASP A 163 -14.53 -25.62 -9.63
N GLU A 164 -13.29 -25.11 -9.50
CA GLU A 164 -12.71 -24.81 -8.19
C GLU A 164 -13.57 -23.81 -7.42
N SER A 165 -14.11 -22.78 -8.09
CA SER A 165 -14.96 -21.78 -7.44
C SER A 165 -16.27 -22.38 -6.93
N VAL A 166 -16.88 -23.31 -7.67
CA VAL A 166 -18.10 -24.03 -7.25
C VAL A 166 -17.81 -24.85 -5.99
N ARG A 167 -16.75 -25.68 -6.01
CA ARG A 167 -16.33 -26.46 -4.84
C ARG A 167 -16.06 -25.58 -3.61
N LEU A 168 -15.39 -24.44 -3.80
CA LEU A 168 -15.14 -23.49 -2.71
C LEU A 168 -16.46 -22.93 -2.15
N ILE A 169 -17.36 -22.49 -3.02
CA ILE A 169 -18.66 -21.91 -2.64
C ILE A 169 -19.52 -22.92 -1.86
N GLU A 170 -19.51 -24.19 -2.23
CA GLU A 170 -20.23 -25.26 -1.53
C GLU A 170 -19.72 -25.49 -0.11
N GLU A 171 -18.41 -25.36 0.09
CA GLU A 171 -17.75 -25.56 1.37
C GLU A 171 -17.84 -24.33 2.31
N LEU A 172 -18.29 -23.18 1.84
CA LEU A 172 -18.34 -21.96 2.64
C LEU A 172 -19.60 -21.87 3.50
N PRO A 173 -19.49 -21.35 4.75
CA PRO A 173 -20.67 -20.99 5.53
C PRO A 173 -21.44 -19.86 4.85
N GLU A 174 -22.75 -19.80 5.08
CA GLU A 174 -23.69 -18.95 4.34
C GLU A 174 -23.21 -17.49 4.16
N HIS A 175 -22.81 -16.82 5.25
CA HIS A 175 -22.33 -15.44 5.20
C HIS A 175 -21.12 -15.24 4.26
N LEU A 176 -20.14 -16.16 4.27
CA LEU A 176 -18.98 -16.07 3.36
C LEU A 176 -19.34 -16.51 1.94
N LYS A 177 -20.25 -17.47 1.79
CA LYS A 177 -20.71 -17.97 0.49
C LYS A 177 -21.21 -16.84 -0.40
N PHE A 178 -22.09 -16.00 0.15
CA PHE A 178 -22.63 -14.85 -0.57
C PHE A 178 -21.58 -13.78 -0.84
N MET A 179 -20.72 -13.46 0.13
CA MET A 179 -19.64 -12.49 -0.08
C MET A 179 -18.65 -12.94 -1.16
N VAL A 180 -18.29 -14.23 -1.21
CA VAL A 180 -17.37 -14.79 -2.22
C VAL A 180 -18.02 -14.78 -3.61
N ARG A 181 -19.28 -15.20 -3.73
CA ARG A 181 -20.04 -15.11 -5.00
C ARG A 181 -20.07 -13.66 -5.51
N PHE A 182 -20.38 -12.71 -4.63
CA PHE A 182 -20.42 -11.30 -5.00
C PHE A 182 -19.05 -10.76 -5.41
N ALA A 183 -17.98 -11.14 -4.70
CA ALA A 183 -16.61 -10.74 -5.04
C ALA A 183 -16.16 -11.30 -6.40
N LEU A 184 -16.51 -12.56 -6.71
CA LEU A 184 -16.21 -13.20 -8.00
C LEU A 184 -17.02 -12.62 -9.17
N ALA A 185 -18.21 -12.06 -8.89
CA ALA A 185 -19.06 -11.44 -9.90
C ALA A 185 -18.64 -10.00 -10.23
N THR A 186 -18.15 -9.26 -9.24
CA THR A 186 -17.91 -7.80 -9.34
C THR A 186 -16.44 -7.40 -9.36
N GLY A 187 -15.53 -8.26 -8.92
CA GLY A 187 -14.11 -7.93 -8.77
C GLY A 187 -13.82 -6.87 -7.71
N LEU A 188 -14.78 -6.53 -6.85
CA LEU A 188 -14.62 -5.49 -5.83
C LEU A 188 -13.49 -5.84 -4.85
N ARG A 189 -12.85 -4.79 -4.30
CA ARG A 189 -11.86 -4.99 -3.22
C ARG A 189 -12.58 -5.53 -1.98
N GLU A 190 -11.85 -6.30 -1.18
CA GLU A 190 -12.34 -6.87 0.08
C GLU A 190 -13.10 -5.87 0.93
N SER A 191 -12.49 -4.72 1.24
CA SER A 191 -13.13 -3.65 2.02
C SER A 191 -14.43 -3.13 1.42
N ASN A 192 -14.55 -3.13 0.10
CA ASN A 192 -15.75 -2.65 -0.59
C ASN A 192 -16.87 -3.70 -0.54
N VAL A 193 -16.53 -4.98 -0.46
CA VAL A 193 -17.51 -6.05 -0.24
C VAL A 193 -17.91 -6.10 1.24
N THR A 194 -16.95 -6.12 2.15
CA THR A 194 -17.19 -6.27 3.59
C THR A 194 -17.92 -5.08 4.22
N HIS A 195 -17.75 -3.88 3.66
CA HIS A 195 -18.42 -2.67 4.14
C HIS A 195 -19.55 -2.19 3.23
N LEU A 196 -20.01 -3.01 2.28
CA LEU A 196 -21.08 -2.63 1.34
C LEU A 196 -22.38 -2.31 2.08
N GLN A 197 -22.93 -1.13 1.82
CA GLN A 197 -24.20 -0.67 2.37
C GLN A 197 -25.31 -0.67 1.32
N TRP A 198 -26.56 -0.81 1.75
CA TRP A 198 -27.72 -0.77 0.86
C TRP A 198 -27.84 0.57 0.12
N SER A 199 -27.45 1.67 0.76
CA SER A 199 -27.40 3.01 0.15
C SER A 199 -26.44 3.12 -1.04
N GLN A 200 -25.52 2.16 -1.21
CA GLN A 200 -24.58 2.12 -2.32
C GLN A 200 -25.10 1.31 -3.51
N ILE A 201 -26.22 0.60 -3.38
CA ILE A 201 -26.76 -0.26 -4.43
C ILE A 201 -27.92 0.46 -5.12
N ASP A 202 -27.82 0.58 -6.43
CA ASP A 202 -28.93 0.99 -7.29
C ASP A 202 -29.37 -0.22 -8.12
N ILE A 203 -30.46 -0.86 -7.69
CA ILE A 203 -31.01 -2.06 -8.35
C ILE A 203 -31.56 -1.70 -9.73
N GLN A 204 -32.17 -0.53 -9.90
CA GLN A 204 -32.75 -0.10 -11.18
C GLN A 204 -31.67 0.14 -12.23
N ARG A 205 -30.58 0.80 -11.84
CA ARG A 205 -29.40 1.03 -12.71
C ARG A 205 -28.42 -0.14 -12.73
N ARG A 206 -28.72 -1.21 -11.98
CA ARG A 206 -27.89 -2.42 -11.85
C ARG A 206 -26.44 -2.08 -11.56
N CYS A 207 -26.19 -1.21 -10.59
CA CYS A 207 -24.83 -0.81 -10.22
C CYS A 207 -24.63 -0.66 -8.70
N ALA A 208 -23.38 -0.85 -8.27
CA ALA A 208 -22.94 -0.54 -6.91
C ALA A 208 -21.93 0.61 -6.93
N TRP A 209 -22.14 1.60 -6.07
CA TRP A 209 -21.29 2.79 -5.94
C TRP A 209 -20.20 2.59 -4.90
N VAL A 210 -18.94 2.51 -5.35
CA VAL A 210 -17.79 2.64 -4.46
C VAL A 210 -17.52 4.12 -4.24
N LEU A 211 -17.71 4.61 -3.02
CA LEU A 211 -17.52 6.02 -2.68
C LEU A 211 -16.05 6.42 -2.78
N ALA A 212 -15.78 7.71 -3.02
CA ALA A 212 -14.43 8.23 -3.24
C ALA A 212 -13.48 8.04 -2.05
N ASP A 213 -14.02 8.10 -0.83
CA ASP A 213 -13.31 7.83 0.43
C ASP A 213 -13.03 6.32 0.63
N GLN A 214 -13.80 5.45 0.00
CA GLN A 214 -13.59 4.01 0.00
C GLN A 214 -12.74 3.55 -1.20
N ALA A 215 -12.66 4.36 -2.25
CA ALA A 215 -11.81 4.10 -3.40
C ALA A 215 -10.36 4.46 -3.11
N LYS A 216 -9.46 3.49 -3.26
CA LYS A 216 -8.00 3.70 -3.14
C LYS A 216 -7.46 4.77 -4.11
N ALA A 217 -8.18 5.04 -5.20
CA ALA A 217 -7.85 6.07 -6.19
C ALA A 217 -8.53 7.44 -5.93
N GLY A 218 -9.32 7.57 -4.87
CA GLY A 218 -9.98 8.84 -4.51
C GLY A 218 -11.12 9.27 -5.43
N LYS A 219 -11.59 8.40 -6.32
CA LYS A 219 -12.69 8.67 -7.26
C LYS A 219 -13.83 7.70 -7.01
N ALA A 220 -15.07 8.20 -7.00
CA ALA A 220 -16.23 7.33 -6.96
C ALA A 220 -16.30 6.48 -8.24
N ILE A 221 -16.64 5.20 -8.10
CA ILE A 221 -16.68 4.26 -9.22
C ILE A 221 -18.02 3.54 -9.17
N ALA A 222 -18.79 3.62 -10.26
CA ALA A 222 -19.96 2.78 -10.47
C ALA A 222 -19.49 1.43 -11.00
N VAL A 223 -19.76 0.37 -10.25
CA VAL A 223 -19.45 -1.01 -10.63
C VAL A 223 -20.74 -1.65 -11.15
N PRO A 224 -20.82 -2.01 -12.44
CA PRO A 224 -21.96 -2.71 -12.99
C PRO A 224 -22.18 -4.06 -12.30
N LEU A 225 -23.44 -4.42 -12.06
CA LEU A 225 -23.85 -5.66 -11.42
C LEU A 225 -24.45 -6.59 -12.47
N ASN A 226 -23.81 -7.74 -12.67
CA ASN A 226 -24.36 -8.83 -13.48
C ASN A 226 -25.50 -9.54 -12.71
N ASP A 227 -26.16 -10.49 -13.38
CA ASP A 227 -27.28 -11.22 -12.78
C ASP A 227 -26.86 -12.00 -11.51
N ASP A 228 -25.68 -12.63 -11.51
CA ASP A 228 -25.15 -13.32 -10.32
C ASP A 228 -25.03 -12.39 -9.10
N ALA A 229 -24.54 -11.17 -9.32
CA ALA A 229 -24.38 -10.19 -8.25
C ALA A 229 -25.74 -9.72 -7.72
N LEU A 230 -26.72 -9.53 -8.61
CA LEU A 230 -28.08 -9.14 -8.24
C LEU A 230 -28.82 -10.25 -7.49
N ASP A 231 -28.65 -11.51 -7.90
CA ASP A 231 -29.22 -12.67 -7.19
C ASP A 231 -28.67 -12.76 -5.76
N VAL A 232 -27.36 -12.53 -5.59
CA VAL A 232 -26.75 -12.45 -4.27
C VAL A 232 -27.36 -11.31 -3.47
N ILE A 233 -27.46 -10.10 -4.03
CA ILE A 233 -28.06 -8.94 -3.37
C ILE A 233 -29.49 -9.25 -2.92
N ALA A 234 -30.33 -9.79 -3.81
CA ALA A 234 -31.71 -10.15 -3.52
C ALA A 234 -31.81 -11.11 -2.34
N SER A 235 -30.91 -12.10 -2.26
CA SER A 235 -30.87 -13.07 -1.15
C SER A 235 -30.46 -12.46 0.21
N GLN A 236 -29.89 -11.26 0.22
CA GLN A 236 -29.49 -10.56 1.45
C GLN A 236 -30.52 -9.54 1.93
N VAL A 237 -31.53 -9.20 1.12
CA VAL A 237 -32.56 -8.20 1.48
C VAL A 237 -33.27 -8.63 2.76
N GLY A 238 -33.43 -7.68 3.69
CA GLY A 238 -34.10 -7.90 4.97
C GLY A 238 -33.25 -8.59 6.05
N LYS A 239 -32.02 -9.03 5.75
CA LYS A 239 -31.13 -9.63 6.77
C LYS A 239 -30.47 -8.60 7.70
N HIS A 240 -30.34 -7.36 7.25
CA HIS A 240 -29.78 -6.25 8.03
C HIS A 240 -30.16 -4.90 7.39
N ASP A 241 -30.41 -3.87 8.20
CA ASP A 241 -30.96 -2.59 7.74
C ASP A 241 -29.98 -1.72 6.94
N VAL A 242 -28.71 -1.70 7.35
CA VAL A 242 -27.67 -0.83 6.73
C VAL A 242 -26.76 -1.57 5.76
N ARG A 243 -26.30 -2.77 6.10
CA ARG A 243 -25.23 -3.50 5.39
C ARG A 243 -25.77 -4.71 4.65
N VAL A 244 -25.17 -4.97 3.49
CA VAL A 244 -25.54 -6.09 2.62
C VAL A 244 -25.02 -7.41 3.18
N PHE A 245 -23.78 -7.42 3.67
CA PHE A 245 -23.13 -8.61 4.21
C PHE A 245 -22.80 -8.43 5.68
N THR A 246 -23.29 -9.34 6.52
CA THR A 246 -23.00 -9.36 7.95
C THR A 246 -22.87 -10.80 8.46
N TYR A 247 -22.25 -10.96 9.63
CA TYR A 247 -22.24 -12.19 10.38
C TYR A 247 -22.70 -11.91 11.81
N LYS A 248 -23.82 -12.51 12.22
CA LYS A 248 -24.44 -12.26 13.54
C LYS A 248 -24.63 -10.76 13.81
N GLY A 249 -25.16 -10.03 12.84
CA GLY A 249 -25.40 -8.58 12.91
C GLY A 249 -24.14 -7.70 12.86
N ASN A 250 -22.94 -8.30 12.76
CA ASN A 250 -21.68 -7.57 12.77
C ASN A 250 -21.00 -7.59 11.39
N VAL A 251 -20.11 -6.62 11.20
CA VAL A 251 -19.28 -6.51 10.00
C VAL A 251 -18.26 -7.63 9.94
N VAL A 252 -18.07 -8.21 8.76
CA VAL A 252 -16.98 -9.16 8.50
C VAL A 252 -15.74 -8.38 8.06
N ASN A 253 -14.89 -7.96 9.00
CA ASN A 253 -13.75 -7.08 8.68
C ASN A 253 -12.61 -7.75 7.87
N ASP A 254 -12.53 -9.09 7.89
CA ASP A 254 -11.50 -9.87 7.19
C ASP A 254 -12.17 -11.06 6.50
N GLY A 255 -12.00 -11.19 5.19
CA GLY A 255 -12.45 -12.29 4.37
C GLY A 255 -11.54 -13.52 4.47
N ASN A 256 -10.27 -13.36 4.86
CA ASN A 256 -9.32 -14.45 5.11
C ASN A 256 -9.54 -15.07 6.50
N THR A 257 -10.79 -15.31 6.89
CA THR A 257 -11.13 -15.92 8.17
C THR A 257 -10.59 -17.34 8.29
N LYS A 258 -10.56 -17.88 9.52
CA LYS A 258 -10.28 -19.31 9.76
C LYS A 258 -11.27 -20.21 8.99
N SER A 259 -12.52 -19.79 8.86
CA SER A 259 -13.55 -20.52 8.12
C SER A 259 -13.26 -20.58 6.62
N PHE A 260 -12.83 -19.46 6.03
CA PHE A 260 -12.41 -19.39 4.62
C PHE A 260 -11.23 -20.34 4.34
N ARG A 261 -10.18 -20.30 5.18
CA ARG A 261 -9.02 -21.21 5.04
C ARG A 261 -9.40 -22.68 5.18
N LYS A 262 -10.33 -23.01 6.09
CA LYS A 262 -10.83 -24.38 6.25
C LYS A 262 -11.65 -24.84 5.03
N ALA A 263 -12.45 -23.95 4.43
CA ALA A 263 -13.21 -24.25 3.22
C ALA A 263 -12.27 -24.52 2.04
N LEU A 264 -11.23 -23.70 1.85
CA LEU A 264 -10.19 -23.93 0.85
C LEU A 264 -9.55 -25.33 0.97
N LYS A 265 -9.20 -25.74 2.21
CA LYS A 265 -8.64 -27.07 2.45
C LYS A 265 -9.60 -28.20 2.05
N ARG A 266 -10.91 -28.06 2.33
CA ARG A 266 -11.91 -29.06 1.96
C ARG A 266 -12.18 -29.08 0.44
N ALA A 267 -12.14 -27.92 -0.20
CA ALA A 267 -12.29 -27.78 -1.65
C ALA A 267 -11.04 -28.20 -2.45
N GLY A 268 -9.93 -28.54 -1.79
CA GLY A 268 -8.66 -28.93 -2.41
C GLY A 268 -7.93 -27.77 -3.09
N ILE A 269 -8.06 -26.55 -2.57
CA ILE A 269 -7.47 -25.34 -3.15
C ILE A 269 -6.31 -24.86 -2.29
N ASP A 270 -5.11 -24.93 -2.84
CA ASP A 270 -3.89 -24.49 -2.18
C ASP A 270 -3.47 -23.06 -2.55
N ASP A 271 -2.81 -22.41 -1.59
CA ASP A 271 -2.16 -21.10 -1.70
C ASP A 271 -3.08 -20.02 -2.30
N PHE A 272 -4.31 -19.91 -1.79
CA PHE A 272 -5.33 -18.96 -2.22
C PHE A 272 -5.80 -18.07 -1.07
N ARG A 273 -5.98 -16.78 -1.34
CA ARG A 273 -6.38 -15.73 -0.39
C ARG A 273 -7.61 -14.99 -0.91
N TRP A 274 -8.29 -14.24 -0.04
CA TRP A 274 -9.46 -13.44 -0.44
C TRP A 274 -9.15 -12.50 -1.62
N HIS A 275 -7.97 -11.88 -1.64
CA HIS A 275 -7.59 -10.98 -2.72
C HIS A 275 -7.47 -11.69 -4.08
N ASP A 276 -7.23 -13.00 -4.07
CA ASP A 276 -7.15 -13.80 -5.28
C ASP A 276 -8.52 -13.99 -5.93
N LEU A 277 -9.64 -13.70 -5.25
CA LEU A 277 -10.96 -13.62 -5.87
C LEU A 277 -11.03 -12.50 -6.91
N ARG A 278 -10.40 -11.36 -6.63
CA ARG A 278 -10.30 -10.25 -7.59
C ARG A 278 -9.37 -10.59 -8.75
N HIS A 279 -8.27 -11.30 -8.48
CA HIS A 279 -7.41 -11.85 -9.53
C HIS A 279 -8.16 -12.86 -10.40
N THR A 280 -9.03 -13.68 -9.79
CA THR A 280 -9.89 -14.64 -10.47
C THR A 280 -10.89 -13.95 -11.40
N TRP A 281 -11.63 -12.96 -10.89
CA TRP A 281 -12.52 -12.14 -11.71
C TRP A 281 -11.80 -11.50 -12.90
N ALA A 282 -10.63 -10.90 -12.67
CA ALA A 282 -9.85 -10.27 -13.74
C ALA A 282 -9.35 -11.30 -14.78
N SER A 283 -8.89 -12.46 -14.31
CA SER A 283 -8.41 -13.55 -15.17
C SER A 283 -9.53 -14.09 -16.05
N TRP A 284 -10.71 -14.31 -15.49
CA TRP A 284 -11.89 -14.75 -16.24
C TRP A 284 -12.32 -13.72 -17.29
N HIS A 285 -12.31 -12.43 -16.96
CA HIS A 285 -12.60 -11.39 -17.96
C HIS A 285 -11.62 -11.44 -19.14
N VAL A 286 -10.32 -11.56 -18.87
CA VAL A 286 -9.31 -11.64 -19.93
C VAL A 286 -9.48 -12.92 -20.76
N GLN A 287 -9.70 -14.06 -20.11
CA GLN A 287 -9.96 -15.34 -20.79
C GLN A 287 -11.24 -15.30 -21.65
N SER A 288 -12.25 -14.55 -21.23
CA SER A 288 -13.47 -14.31 -22.00
C SER A 288 -13.35 -13.19 -23.05
N GLY A 289 -12.14 -12.69 -23.32
CA GLY A 289 -11.89 -11.70 -24.38
C GLY A 289 -12.22 -10.25 -24.02
N THR A 290 -12.41 -9.92 -22.74
CA THR A 290 -12.64 -8.53 -22.32
C THR A 290 -11.39 -7.68 -22.61
N PRO A 291 -11.50 -6.58 -23.39
CA PRO A 291 -10.36 -5.71 -23.66
C PRO A 291 -9.77 -5.12 -22.37
N LEU A 292 -8.43 -5.04 -22.29
CA LEU A 292 -7.74 -4.64 -21.06
C LEU A 292 -8.09 -3.23 -20.56
N HIS A 293 -8.43 -2.31 -21.47
CA HIS A 293 -8.87 -0.96 -21.11
C HIS A 293 -10.27 -0.98 -20.46
N VAL A 294 -11.20 -1.78 -20.97
CA VAL A 294 -12.52 -2.00 -20.35
C VAL A 294 -12.34 -2.65 -18.98
N LEU A 295 -11.48 -3.66 -18.87
CA LEU A 295 -11.18 -4.31 -17.59
C LEU A 295 -10.59 -3.32 -16.58
N LYS A 296 -9.69 -2.42 -17.00
CA LYS A 296 -9.13 -1.35 -16.15
C LYS A 296 -10.24 -0.50 -15.54
N GLU A 297 -11.22 -0.09 -16.35
CA GLU A 297 -12.35 0.72 -15.93
C GLU A 297 -13.28 -0.06 -14.99
N LEU A 298 -13.70 -1.27 -15.38
CA LEU A 298 -14.57 -2.13 -14.57
C LEU A 298 -13.99 -2.38 -13.18
N GLY A 299 -12.70 -2.69 -13.09
CA GLY A 299 -12.07 -2.93 -11.79
C GLY A 299 -11.67 -1.64 -11.05
N GLY A 300 -11.70 -0.48 -11.69
CA GLY A 300 -11.28 0.77 -11.07
C GLY A 300 -9.78 0.83 -10.77
N TRP A 301 -8.94 0.33 -11.69
CA TRP A 301 -7.49 0.44 -11.58
C TRP A 301 -7.01 1.83 -12.04
N ALA A 302 -6.11 2.43 -11.26
CA ALA A 302 -5.56 3.75 -11.57
C ALA A 302 -4.66 3.72 -12.81
N ASP A 303 -3.92 2.64 -13.00
CA ASP A 303 -2.91 2.48 -14.05
C ASP A 303 -3.10 1.16 -14.81
N ILE A 304 -2.88 1.18 -16.12
CA ILE A 304 -3.04 0.01 -16.99
C ILE A 304 -2.00 -1.09 -16.69
N SER A 305 -0.82 -0.72 -16.20
CA SER A 305 0.22 -1.67 -15.76
C SER A 305 -0.27 -2.63 -14.68
N MET A 306 -1.26 -2.23 -13.88
CA MET A 306 -1.88 -3.10 -12.87
C MET A 306 -2.72 -4.23 -13.51
N VAL A 307 -3.19 -4.04 -14.74
CA VAL A 307 -4.01 -4.99 -15.51
C VAL A 307 -3.16 -5.81 -16.48
N LEU A 308 -2.05 -5.25 -16.99
CA LEU A 308 -1.13 -5.96 -17.91
C LEU A 308 -0.62 -7.30 -17.36
N ARG A 309 -0.58 -7.47 -16.04
CA ARG A 309 -0.26 -8.76 -15.40
C ARG A 309 -1.19 -9.91 -15.79
N TYR A 310 -2.40 -9.64 -16.28
CA TYR A 310 -3.34 -10.66 -16.75
C TYR A 310 -3.29 -10.85 -18.27
N ALA A 311 -2.63 -9.97 -19.02
CA ALA A 311 -2.71 -9.93 -20.48
C ALA A 311 -2.33 -11.26 -21.14
N HIS A 312 -1.34 -11.97 -20.58
CA HIS A 312 -0.87 -13.25 -21.08
C HIS A 312 -1.88 -14.40 -20.94
N LEU A 313 -2.98 -14.21 -20.19
CA LEU A 313 -4.02 -15.23 -19.98
C LEU A 313 -5.00 -15.34 -21.16
N SER A 314 -4.89 -14.46 -22.16
CA SER A 314 -5.69 -14.54 -23.38
C SER A 314 -4.78 -14.66 -24.59
N SER A 315 -4.35 -15.88 -24.89
CA SER A 315 -3.77 -16.20 -26.20
C SER A 315 -4.84 -16.12 -27.30
N ALA A 316 -6.09 -16.49 -26.99
CA ALA A 316 -7.21 -16.48 -27.92
C ALA A 316 -7.57 -15.08 -28.46
N HIS A 317 -7.43 -14.01 -27.65
CA HIS A 317 -7.63 -12.64 -28.14
C HIS A 317 -6.58 -12.24 -29.18
N LEU A 318 -5.35 -12.79 -29.10
CA LEU A 318 -4.31 -12.54 -30.11
C LEU A 318 -4.61 -13.26 -31.43
N GLU A 319 -5.33 -14.39 -31.41
CA GLU A 319 -5.74 -15.11 -32.63
C GLU A 319 -6.65 -14.25 -33.51
N GLU A 320 -7.58 -13.50 -32.90
CA GLU A 320 -8.47 -12.56 -33.61
C GLU A 320 -7.67 -11.48 -34.35
N TYR A 321 -6.59 -10.95 -33.74
CA TYR A 321 -5.72 -9.96 -34.38
C TYR A 321 -4.68 -10.55 -35.33
N ALA A 322 -4.28 -11.81 -35.15
CA ALA A 322 -3.35 -12.48 -36.05
C ALA A 322 -3.89 -12.53 -37.49
N GLY A 323 -5.22 -12.63 -37.64
CA GLY A 323 -5.91 -12.57 -38.93
C GLY A 323 -5.84 -11.21 -39.64
N ASN A 324 -5.56 -10.11 -38.93
CA ASN A 324 -5.54 -8.77 -39.52
C ASN A 324 -4.39 -8.53 -40.48
N SER A 325 -3.31 -9.31 -40.37
CA SER A 325 -2.19 -9.30 -41.32
C SER A 325 -2.35 -10.31 -42.46
N SER A 326 -3.50 -10.98 -42.59
CA SER A 326 -3.72 -11.95 -43.66
C SER A 326 -3.78 -11.25 -45.02
N PHE A 327 -2.84 -11.57 -45.90
CA PHE A 327 -2.87 -11.18 -47.30
C PHE A 327 -3.33 -12.40 -48.10
N ARG A 328 -4.59 -12.41 -48.56
CA ARG A 328 -5.02 -13.43 -49.54
C ARG A 328 -4.43 -13.05 -50.89
N LEU A 329 -3.51 -13.87 -51.40
CA LEU A 329 -3.14 -13.81 -52.81
C LEU A 329 -4.35 -14.30 -53.61
N GLU A 330 -5.09 -13.39 -54.24
CA GLU A 330 -6.04 -13.76 -55.29
C GLU A 330 -5.22 -14.36 -56.43
N ALA A 331 -5.27 -15.68 -56.57
CA ALA A 331 -4.76 -16.35 -57.76
C ALA A 331 -5.64 -15.92 -58.93
N SER A 332 -5.14 -14.97 -59.73
CA SER A 332 -5.65 -14.69 -61.07
C SER A 332 -5.51 -15.96 -61.90
N CYS A 333 -6.57 -16.77 -61.95
CA CYS A 333 -6.68 -17.85 -62.91
C CYS A 333 -7.10 -17.22 -64.24
N ASP A 334 -6.12 -16.66 -64.95
CA ASP A 334 -6.32 -16.15 -66.29
C ASP A 334 -6.70 -17.31 -67.23
N LYS A 335 -7.80 -17.06 -67.91
CA LYS A 335 -8.41 -17.92 -68.93
C LYS A 335 -7.39 -18.16 -70.05
N LEU A 336 -6.96 -19.42 -70.22
CA LEU A 336 -6.55 -19.91 -71.54
C LEU A 336 -7.70 -20.74 -72.11
N THR A 337 -8.52 -20.01 -72.86
CA THR A 337 -9.43 -20.50 -73.89
C THR A 337 -8.79 -21.59 -74.75
N THR A 338 -9.38 -22.79 -74.69
CA THR A 338 -9.43 -23.73 -75.81
C THR A 338 -10.26 -23.12 -76.94
N SER A 339 -9.62 -22.79 -78.05
CA SER A 339 -10.24 -22.69 -79.37
C SER A 339 -9.60 -23.74 -80.28
N GLY A 340 -10.45 -24.49 -80.98
CA GLY A 340 -10.07 -25.65 -81.80
C GLY A 340 -9.54 -25.30 -83.18
#